data_AF-A0A7C4FKZ1-F1
#
_entry.id   AF-A0A7C4FKZ1-F1
#
_cell.length_a   1.000
_cell.length_b   1.000
_cell.length_c   1.000
_cell.angle_alpha   90.00
_cell.angle_beta   90.00
_cell.angle_gamma   90.00
#
_symmetry.space_group_name_H-M   'P 1'
#
loop_
_entity.id
_entity.type
_entity.pdbx_description
1 polymer ?
#
loop_
_entity_poly.entity_id
_entity_poly.type
_entity_poly.pdbx_seq_one_letter_code
_entity_poly.pdbx_strand_id
1 'polypeptide(L)' 'MQQDLKNKYRVNERIKAKEVRLIGPDGKQIGIVPLKEALRIAEEYGLDLVE' A
#
# COMPACT_ATOMS: atom_id res chain seq x y z
N MET A 1 -0.32 -18.94 -7.19
CA MET A 1 -1.18 -17.78 -7.48
C MET A 1 -0.88 -16.55 -6.61
N GLN A 2 -0.51 -16.68 -5.33
CA GLN A 2 -0.11 -15.52 -4.50
C GLN A 2 1.29 -14.96 -4.82
N GLN A 3 2.20 -15.76 -5.41
CA GLN A 3 3.56 -15.32 -5.72
C GLN A 3 3.66 -14.38 -6.93
N ASP A 4 2.72 -14.45 -7.88
CA ASP A 4 2.76 -13.69 -9.14
C ASP A 4 2.49 -12.18 -8.96
N LEU A 5 1.64 -11.80 -8.00
CA LEU A 5 1.28 -10.40 -7.76
C LEU A 5 2.44 -9.58 -7.19
N LYS A 6 3.24 -10.17 -6.29
CA LYS A 6 4.45 -9.52 -5.75
C LYS A 6 5.51 -9.25 -6.82
N ASN A 7 5.49 -9.98 -7.94
CA ASN A 7 6.42 -9.74 -9.03
C ASN A 7 5.94 -8.64 -9.98
N LYS A 8 4.63 -8.42 -10.06
CA LYS A 8 4.02 -7.43 -10.94
C LYS A 8 3.95 -6.03 -10.32
N TYR A 9 3.77 -5.93 -9.00
CA TYR A 9 3.60 -4.67 -8.29
C TYR A 9 4.70 -4.44 -7.26
N ARG A 10 4.99 -3.17 -6.95
CA ARG A 10 5.85 -2.85 -5.81
C ARG A 10 5.01 -2.94 -4.54
N VAL A 11 5.53 -3.65 -3.55
CA VAL A 11 4.82 -3.93 -2.30
C VAL A 11 5.67 -3.47 -1.13
N ASN A 12 5.04 -2.83 -0.14
CA ASN A 12 5.65 -2.38 1.11
C ASN A 12 6.97 -1.60 0.89
N GLU A 13 8.08 -2.12 1.42
CA GLU A 13 9.43 -1.53 1.34
C GLU A 13 9.98 -1.35 -0.08
N ARG A 14 9.37 -2.01 -1.08
CA ARG A 14 9.75 -1.86 -2.48
C ARG A 14 9.17 -0.60 -3.11
N ILE A 15 8.17 0.03 -2.47
CA ILE A 15 7.56 1.27 -2.92
C ILE A 15 8.52 2.43 -2.68
N LYS A 16 8.74 3.27 -3.70
CA LYS A 16 9.72 4.37 -3.66
C LYS A 16 9.10 5.76 -3.72
N ALA A 17 7.78 5.84 -3.91
CA ALA A 17 7.06 7.10 -3.90
C ALA A 17 7.20 7.80 -2.54
N LYS A 18 7.31 9.13 -2.54
CA LYS A 18 7.33 9.92 -1.29
C LYS A 18 5.92 10.02 -0.68
N GLU A 19 4.92 10.11 -1.55
CA GLU A 19 3.50 10.24 -1.22
C GLU A 19 2.68 9.35 -2.16
N VAL A 20 1.54 8.86 -1.66
CA VAL A 20 0.65 7.95 -2.37
C VAL A 20 -0.80 8.37 -2.17
N ARG A 21 -1.66 8.11 -3.16
CA ARG A 21 -3.11 8.17 -2.96
C ARG A 21 -3.56 6.82 -2.39
N LEU A 22 -3.98 6.83 -1.13
CA LEU A 22 -4.36 5.62 -0.41
C LEU A 22 -5.85 5.31 -0.58
N ILE A 23 -6.13 4.05 -0.91
CA ILE A 23 -7.46 3.46 -0.98
C ILE A 23 -7.49 2.35 0.07
N GLY A 24 -8.48 2.40 0.98
CA GLY A 24 -8.67 1.40 2.01
C GLY A 24 -9.21 0.06 1.45
N PRO A 25 -9.16 -1.01 2.25
CA PRO A 25 -9.65 -2.34 1.84
C PRO A 25 -11.18 -2.37 1.60
N ASP A 26 -11.92 -1.40 2.14
CA ASP A 26 -13.34 -1.16 1.89
C ASP A 26 -13.61 -0.40 0.57
N GLY A 27 -12.56 -0.05 -0.18
CA GLY A 27 -12.64 0.75 -1.40
C GLY A 27 -12.76 2.26 -1.15
N LYS A 28 -12.69 2.71 0.12
CA LYS A 28 -12.79 4.13 0.45
C LYS A 28 -11.47 4.85 0.17
N GLN A 29 -11.54 5.99 -0.51
CA GLN A 29 -10.38 6.86 -0.66
C GLN A 29 -10.09 7.56 0.68
N ILE A 30 -8.88 7.35 1.21
CA ILE A 30 -8.42 7.99 2.44
C ILE A 30 -7.82 9.37 2.12
N GLY A 31 -7.04 9.46 1.04
CA GLY A 31 -6.44 10.72 0.59
C GLY A 31 -5.02 10.53 0.04
N ILE A 32 -4.33 11.65 -0.20
CA ILE A 32 -2.89 11.65 -0.49
C ILE A 32 -2.16 11.73 0.85
N VAL A 33 -1.30 10.76 1.12
CA VAL A 33 -0.57 10.64 2.38
C VAL A 33 0.89 10.27 2.12
N PRO A 34 1.82 10.59 3.05
CA PRO A 34 3.19 10.10 2.98
C PRO A 34 3.23 8.56 2.95
N LEU A 35 4.21 7.98 2.22
CA LEU A 35 4.36 6.52 2.14
C LEU A 35 4.43 5.84 3.51
N LYS A 36 5.14 6.48 4.47
CA LYS A 36 5.26 5.96 5.84
C LYS A 36 3.90 5.79 6.53
N GLU A 37 2.98 6.72 6.30
CA GLU A 37 1.64 6.66 6.89
C GLU A 37 0.80 5.58 6.20
N ALA A 38 0.91 5.45 4.87
CA ALA A 38 0.24 4.37 4.15
C ALA A 38 0.71 2.98 4.60
N LEU A 39 2.00 2.80 4.86
CA LEU A 39 2.56 1.56 5.40
C LEU A 39 2.03 1.27 6.82
N ARG A 40 1.97 2.30 7.68
CA ARG A 40 1.41 2.17 9.03
C ARG A 40 -0.05 1.72 8.98
N ILE A 41 -0.86 2.33 8.12
CA ILE A 41 -2.26 1.97 7.94
C ILE A 41 -2.40 0.53 7.43
N ALA A 42 -1.59 0.13 6.45
CA ALA A 42 -1.60 -1.25 5.95
C ALA A 42 -1.26 -2.26 7.08
N GLU A 43 -0.28 -1.96 7.92
CA GLU A 43 0.07 -2.76 9.10
C GLU A 43 -1.07 -2.85 10.11
N GLU A 44 -1.78 -1.74 10.39
CA GLU A 44 -2.96 -1.73 11.29
C GLU A 44 -4.11 -2.61 10.77
N TYR A 45 -4.25 -2.74 9.45
CA TYR A 45 -5.20 -3.66 8.83
C TYR A 45 -4.67 -5.09 8.68
N GLY A 46 -3.38 -5.35 8.97
CA GLY A 46 -2.73 -6.63 8.71
C GLY A 46 -2.64 -6.97 7.21
N LEU A 47 -2.52 -5.95 6.36
CA LEU A 47 -2.48 -6.06 4.90
C LEU A 47 -1.14 -5.57 4.34
N ASP A 48 -0.84 -5.98 3.11
CA ASP A 48 0.27 -5.45 2.34
C ASP A 48 -0.16 -4.17 1.57
N LEU A 49 0.69 -3.14 1.57
CA LEU A 49 0.52 -1.98 0.71
C LEU A 49 1.05 -2.30 -0.70
N VAL A 50 0.24 -2.09 -1.72
CA VAL A 50 0.59 -2.33 -3.14
C VAL A 50 0.54 -1.01 -3.91
N GLU A 51 1.60 -0.72 -4.69
CA GLU A 51 1.72 0.41 -5.63
C GLU A 51 1.08 0.10 -6.99
#